data_AF-W0GPM1-F1
#
_entry.id   AF-W0GPM1-F1
#
_cell.length_a   1.000
_cell.length_b   1.000
_cell.length_c   1.000
_cell.angle_alpha   90.00
_cell.angle_beta   90.00
_cell.angle_gamma   90.00
#
_symmetry.space_group_name_H-M   'P 1'
#
loop_
_entity.id
_entity.type
_entity.pdbx_description
1 polymer ?
#
loop_
_entity_poly.entity_id
_entity_poly.type
_entity_poly.pdbx_seq_one_letter_code
_entity_poly.pdbx_strand_id
1 'polypeptide(L)'
;MKKLLIILGTISLTAGAITTLIACTGSKTNNATSGATTTKDAKVLNNIVNKTNKYFLDFLNSNQYVDTTQYGSEVFANFFNKVNKQEPTAVIDIADSNFNQGINNINTIFKNYLDQINIKIAQEYSNVYVNSYPLTWNLEKNISTLNFINLEDLHNLNPGVGIDGLKAVNYQLNINYTVKYKEITSINKFTFSFIVINNPDKIKQFQTESMAKLSRNIMKYFSGEDIIIDKNPNYQRLYDEFDINYSCAHINLDNIVQTELINFLNKDTDLTDLMKHVTWNDDKSILTLLSGALNDATSDKW
;
A
#
# COMPACT_ATOMS: atom_id res chain seq x y z
N MET A 1 14.23 -3.25 -0.79
CA MET A 1 13.57 -2.10 -0.14
C MET A 1 12.40 -1.55 -0.97
N LYS A 2 11.23 -2.21 -1.02
CA LYS A 2 10.05 -1.65 -1.75
C LYS A 2 8.82 -1.35 -0.89
N LYS A 3 8.82 -1.66 0.42
CA LYS A 3 7.61 -1.54 1.27
C LYS A 3 7.89 -1.23 2.75
N LEU A 4 8.82 -0.34 3.04
CA LEU A 4 8.87 0.29 4.35
C LEU A 4 8.91 1.80 4.12
N LEU A 5 8.12 2.52 4.90
CA LEU A 5 7.96 3.96 4.98
C LEU A 5 6.88 4.60 4.12
N ILE A 6 5.89 5.15 4.82
CA ILE A 6 4.89 6.04 4.30
C ILE A 6 5.09 7.41 4.96
N ILE A 7 5.99 8.21 4.41
CA ILE A 7 6.40 9.51 5.00
C ILE A 7 5.51 10.68 4.54
N LEU A 8 4.42 10.41 3.83
CA LEU A 8 3.50 11.46 3.40
C LEU A 8 2.29 11.43 4.31
N GLY A 9 2.12 12.50 5.09
CA GLY A 9 1.16 12.65 6.18
C GLY A 9 -0.17 11.96 5.90
N THR A 10 -0.52 10.96 6.71
CA THR A 10 -1.78 10.19 6.62
C THR A 10 -2.02 9.44 5.31
N ILE A 11 -1.01 9.05 4.54
CA ILE A 11 -1.21 7.93 3.60
C ILE A 11 -1.15 6.63 4.41
N SER A 12 -2.20 6.33 5.16
CA SER A 12 -2.48 4.94 5.47
C SER A 12 -2.70 4.24 4.13
N LEU A 13 -1.67 3.61 3.56
CA LEU A 13 -1.84 2.51 2.59
C LEU A 13 -2.43 1.30 3.35
N THR A 14 -3.51 1.52 4.11
CA THR A 14 -4.35 0.44 4.58
C THR A 14 -5.17 0.02 3.38
N ALA A 15 -4.59 -0.85 2.56
CA ALA A 15 -5.36 -1.68 1.65
C ALA A 15 -6.16 -2.68 2.50
N GLY A 16 -7.22 -2.18 3.16
CA GLY A 16 -8.20 -3.01 3.84
C GLY A 16 -9.15 -3.57 2.80
N ALA A 17 -8.81 -4.70 2.19
CA ALA A 17 -9.76 -5.45 1.37
C ALA A 17 -10.78 -6.11 2.31
N ILE A 18 -11.95 -5.47 2.50
CA ILE A 18 -13.08 -6.14 3.12
C ILE A 18 -13.73 -7.00 2.04
N THR A 19 -13.53 -8.31 2.11
CA THR A 19 -14.17 -9.29 1.23
C THR A 19 -15.49 -9.73 1.86
N THR A 20 -16.63 -9.43 1.23
CA THR A 20 -17.91 -10.04 1.61
C THR A 20 -18.20 -11.18 0.63
N LEU A 21 -18.12 -12.41 1.14
CA LEU A 21 -18.58 -13.60 0.42
C LEU A 21 -20.10 -13.68 0.53
N ILE A 22 -20.81 -13.47 -0.57
CA ILE A 22 -22.26 -13.67 -0.65
C ILE A 22 -22.49 -14.88 -1.56
N ALA A 23 -22.61 -16.06 -0.97
CA ALA A 23 -23.05 -17.25 -1.70
C ALA A 23 -24.56 -17.14 -1.96
N CYS A 24 -24.96 -16.75 -3.17
CA CYS A 24 -26.35 -16.93 -3.61
C CYS A 24 -26.58 -18.42 -3.89
N THR A 25 -27.17 -19.15 -2.95
CA THR A 25 -27.74 -20.47 -3.24
C THR A 25 -29.01 -20.27 -4.06
N GLY A 26 -28.92 -20.44 -5.38
CA GLY A 26 -30.10 -20.52 -6.23
C GLY A 26 -31.00 -21.66 -5.73
N SER A 27 -32.23 -21.34 -5.31
CA SER A 27 -33.17 -22.37 -4.90
C SER A 27 -33.64 -23.16 -6.13
N LYS A 28 -33.36 -24.47 -6.20
CA LYS A 28 -34.36 -25.53 -5.96
C LYS A 28 -33.88 -26.93 -6.38
N THR A 29 -34.24 -27.86 -5.50
CA THR A 29 -34.62 -29.28 -5.70
C THR A 29 -33.57 -30.32 -6.13
N ASN A 30 -33.33 -31.21 -5.16
CA ASN A 30 -33.15 -32.67 -5.21
C ASN A 30 -31.86 -33.26 -5.79
N ASN A 31 -31.21 -34.03 -4.90
CA ASN A 31 -30.25 -35.10 -5.16
C ASN A 31 -28.92 -34.72 -5.83
N ALA A 32 -28.04 -34.07 -5.06
CA ALA A 32 -26.60 -34.25 -5.25
C ALA A 32 -25.87 -34.04 -3.92
N THR A 33 -24.91 -34.92 -3.65
CA THR A 33 -23.90 -34.87 -2.58
C THR A 33 -23.14 -33.52 -2.63
N SER A 34 -23.70 -32.46 -2.04
CA SER A 34 -23.31 -31.07 -2.35
C SER A 34 -22.23 -30.45 -1.45
N GLY A 35 -21.68 -31.20 -0.49
CA GLY A 35 -20.74 -30.66 0.50
C GLY A 35 -19.31 -30.44 0.02
N ALA A 36 -18.80 -31.23 -0.94
CA ALA A 36 -17.37 -31.22 -1.30
C ALA A 36 -17.03 -30.33 -2.51
N THR A 37 -17.96 -30.10 -3.43
CA THR A 37 -17.74 -29.31 -4.65
C THR A 37 -17.92 -27.82 -4.39
N THR A 38 -18.89 -27.43 -3.56
CA THR A 38 -19.15 -26.04 -3.17
C THR A 38 -17.99 -25.44 -2.37
N THR A 39 -17.39 -26.19 -1.43
CA THR A 39 -16.20 -25.74 -0.69
C THR A 39 -14.97 -25.60 -1.59
N LYS A 40 -14.79 -26.48 -2.59
CA LYS A 40 -13.70 -26.36 -3.57
C LYS A 40 -13.88 -25.14 -4.46
N ASP A 41 -15.09 -24.90 -4.95
CA ASP A 41 -15.40 -23.75 -5.80
C ASP A 41 -15.27 -22.42 -5.02
N ALA A 42 -15.67 -22.40 -3.74
CA ALA A 42 -15.43 -21.26 -2.85
C ALA A 42 -13.93 -21.00 -2.61
N LYS A 43 -13.11 -22.05 -2.48
CA LYS A 43 -11.65 -21.93 -2.36
C LYS A 43 -11.04 -21.33 -3.63
N VAL A 44 -11.51 -21.74 -4.80
CA VAL A 44 -11.06 -21.17 -6.09
C VAL A 44 -11.46 -19.70 -6.19
N LEU A 45 -12.71 -19.35 -5.85
CA LEU A 45 -13.16 -17.95 -5.81
C LEU A 45 -12.27 -17.10 -4.89
N ASN A 46 -11.98 -17.59 -3.68
CA ASN A 46 -11.09 -16.91 -2.73
C ASN A 46 -9.66 -16.75 -3.29
N ASN A 47 -9.14 -17.75 -3.99
CA ASN A 47 -7.84 -17.64 -4.66
C ASN A 47 -7.85 -16.55 -5.74
N ILE A 48 -8.91 -16.45 -6.54
CA ILE A 48 -9.07 -15.40 -7.55
C ILE A 48 -9.12 -14.01 -6.87
N VAL A 49 -9.87 -13.86 -5.78
CA VAL A 49 -9.94 -12.60 -5.00
C VAL A 49 -8.55 -12.22 -4.47
N ASN A 50 -7.84 -13.13 -3.81
CA ASN A 50 -6.51 -12.87 -3.26
C ASN A 50 -5.50 -12.52 -4.35
N LYS A 51 -5.57 -13.19 -5.50
CA LYS A 51 -4.71 -12.92 -6.66
C LYS A 51 -5.01 -11.54 -7.25
N THR A 52 -6.29 -11.17 -7.34
CA THR A 52 -6.73 -9.85 -7.79
C THR A 52 -6.23 -8.74 -6.86
N ASN A 53 -6.36 -8.91 -5.54
CA ASN A 53 -5.82 -7.97 -4.56
C ASN A 53 -4.30 -7.82 -4.69
N LYS A 54 -3.57 -8.94 -4.90
CA LYS A 54 -2.12 -8.89 -5.15
C LYS A 54 -1.79 -8.08 -6.41
N TYR A 55 -2.51 -8.30 -7.50
CA TYR A 55 -2.32 -7.50 -8.72
C TYR A 55 -2.60 -6.02 -8.48
N PHE A 56 -3.69 -5.66 -7.79
CA PHE A 56 -3.97 -4.27 -7.44
C PHE A 56 -2.87 -3.63 -6.60
N LEU A 57 -2.31 -4.36 -5.63
CA LEU A 57 -1.15 -3.91 -4.86
C LEU A 57 0.10 -3.73 -5.72
N ASP A 58 0.37 -4.64 -6.66
CA ASP A 58 1.51 -4.56 -7.58
C ASP A 58 1.38 -3.36 -8.53
N PHE A 59 0.16 -3.07 -8.98
CA PHE A 59 -0.16 -1.86 -9.74
C PHE A 59 0.11 -0.59 -8.96
N LEU A 60 -0.37 -0.50 -7.72
CA LEU A 60 -0.10 0.64 -6.85
C LEU A 60 1.39 0.86 -6.64
N ASN A 61 2.18 -0.20 -6.45
CA ASN A 61 3.64 -0.07 -6.28
C ASN A 61 4.35 0.52 -7.51
N SER A 62 3.74 0.43 -8.70
CA SER A 62 4.31 0.90 -9.96
C SER A 62 3.67 2.19 -10.47
N ASN A 63 2.52 2.57 -9.94
CA ASN A 63 1.69 3.68 -10.43
C ASN A 63 1.21 4.57 -9.28
N GLN A 64 2.13 5.00 -8.41
CA GLN A 64 1.80 5.83 -7.25
C GLN A 64 1.45 7.28 -7.60
N TYR A 65 1.82 7.73 -8.81
CA TYR A 65 1.70 9.13 -9.22
C TYR A 65 0.82 9.27 -10.45
N VAL A 66 -0.02 10.30 -10.44
CA VAL A 66 -0.70 10.81 -11.64
C VAL A 66 0.00 12.12 -11.99
N ASP A 67 0.82 12.08 -13.04
CA ASP A 67 1.55 13.22 -13.55
C ASP A 67 0.61 14.13 -14.35
N THR A 68 0.22 15.26 -13.77
CA THR A 68 -0.76 16.16 -14.38
C THR A 68 -0.25 16.82 -15.66
N THR A 69 1.08 16.85 -15.89
CA THR A 69 1.65 17.43 -17.12
C THR A 69 1.25 16.65 -18.37
N GLN A 70 0.85 15.39 -18.22
CA GLN A 70 0.43 14.51 -19.32
C GLN A 70 -1.02 14.75 -19.77
N TYR A 71 -1.80 15.53 -19.02
CA TYR A 71 -3.24 15.70 -19.24
C TYR A 71 -3.65 17.17 -19.50
N GLY A 72 -2.69 18.10 -19.45
CA GLY A 72 -2.94 19.55 -19.55
C GLY A 72 -3.16 20.22 -18.18
N SER A 73 -2.82 21.51 -18.09
CA SER A 73 -2.76 22.25 -16.81
C SER A 73 -4.09 22.36 -16.06
N GLU A 74 -5.20 22.40 -16.80
CA GLU A 74 -6.53 22.66 -16.22
C GLU A 74 -7.23 21.41 -15.69
N VAL A 75 -6.91 20.22 -16.20
CA VAL A 75 -7.67 18.98 -15.92
C VAL A 75 -7.70 18.64 -14.42
N PHE A 76 -6.61 18.95 -13.72
CA PHE A 76 -6.46 18.68 -12.29
C PHE A 76 -6.38 19.96 -11.44
N ALA A 77 -6.61 21.15 -12.01
CA ALA A 77 -6.50 22.41 -11.27
C ALA A 77 -7.45 22.45 -10.06
N ASN A 78 -8.70 22.00 -10.26
CA ASN A 78 -9.70 21.92 -9.19
C ASN A 78 -9.36 20.88 -8.13
N PHE A 79 -8.60 19.83 -8.46
CA PHE A 79 -8.18 18.83 -7.47
C PHE A 79 -7.30 19.46 -6.40
N PHE A 80 -6.37 20.33 -6.79
CA PHE A 80 -5.44 20.98 -5.88
C PHE A 80 -6.11 22.03 -4.99
N ASN A 81 -7.11 22.73 -5.53
CA ASN A 81 -7.76 23.84 -4.81
C ASN A 81 -8.91 23.37 -3.90
N LYS A 82 -9.40 22.13 -4.09
CA LYS A 82 -10.56 21.62 -3.35
C LYS A 82 -10.27 21.28 -1.89
N VAL A 83 -9.02 20.97 -1.56
CA VAL A 83 -8.61 20.61 -0.20
C VAL A 83 -7.44 21.46 0.23
N ASN A 84 -7.40 21.80 1.52
CA ASN A 84 -6.37 22.64 2.12
C ASN A 84 -6.18 22.25 3.59
N LYS A 85 -5.35 22.97 4.33
CA LYS A 85 -5.07 22.65 5.73
C LYS A 85 -6.31 22.72 6.64
N GLN A 86 -7.26 23.60 6.33
CA GLN A 86 -8.50 23.77 7.09
C GLN A 86 -9.58 22.75 6.70
N GLU A 87 -9.64 22.41 5.41
CA GLU A 87 -10.53 21.39 4.83
C GLU A 87 -9.67 20.28 4.17
N PRO A 88 -9.07 19.38 4.98
CA PRO A 88 -8.06 18.46 4.49
C PRO A 88 -8.62 17.29 3.67
N THR A 89 -9.93 17.04 3.72
CA THR A 89 -10.56 15.92 3.02
C THR A 89 -11.84 16.37 2.34
N ALA A 90 -12.02 15.97 1.08
CA ALA A 90 -13.26 16.21 0.33
C ALA A 90 -13.66 14.97 -0.46
N VAL A 91 -14.91 14.52 -0.28
CA VAL A 91 -15.52 13.52 -1.15
C VAL A 91 -16.01 14.22 -2.42
N ILE A 92 -15.68 13.66 -3.57
CA ILE A 92 -15.95 14.25 -4.89
C ILE A 92 -17.07 13.47 -5.57
N ASP A 93 -18.08 14.20 -6.03
CA ASP A 93 -19.08 13.64 -6.93
C ASP A 93 -18.45 13.42 -8.31
N ILE A 94 -18.51 12.19 -8.81
CA ILE A 94 -18.01 11.81 -10.13
C ILE A 94 -18.75 12.52 -11.27
N ALA A 95 -19.98 13.01 -11.03
CA ALA A 95 -20.77 13.76 -11.99
C ALA A 95 -20.41 15.27 -12.02
N ASP A 96 -19.62 15.78 -11.07
CA ASP A 96 -19.21 17.18 -11.03
C ASP A 96 -18.29 17.50 -12.22
N SER A 97 -18.71 18.45 -13.06
CA SER A 97 -17.99 18.88 -14.25
C SER A 97 -16.60 19.47 -13.95
N ASN A 98 -16.35 19.92 -12.71
CA ASN A 98 -15.06 20.42 -12.29
C ASN A 98 -14.01 19.32 -12.10
N PHE A 99 -14.44 18.06 -11.93
CA PHE A 99 -13.57 16.93 -11.60
C PHE A 99 -13.69 15.76 -12.59
N ASN A 100 -14.80 15.67 -13.35
CA ASN A 100 -15.14 14.51 -14.18
C ASN A 100 -14.02 14.09 -15.14
N GLN A 101 -13.33 15.03 -15.78
CA GLN A 101 -12.29 14.73 -16.76
C GLN A 101 -11.07 14.10 -16.10
N GLY A 102 -10.60 14.67 -14.98
CA GLY A 102 -9.50 14.12 -14.20
C GLY A 102 -9.83 12.72 -13.65
N ILE A 103 -11.05 12.55 -13.12
CA ILE A 103 -11.54 11.25 -12.63
C ILE A 103 -11.62 10.23 -13.76
N ASN A 104 -12.15 10.61 -14.93
CA ASN A 104 -12.25 9.72 -16.10
C ASN A 104 -10.88 9.29 -16.62
N ASN A 105 -9.89 10.18 -16.61
CA ASN A 105 -8.51 9.85 -16.98
C ASN A 105 -7.93 8.79 -16.03
N ILE A 106 -8.08 8.98 -14.71
CA ILE A 106 -7.60 8.00 -13.71
C ILE A 106 -8.36 6.67 -13.85
N ASN A 107 -9.68 6.72 -14.01
CA ASN A 107 -10.52 5.54 -14.23
C ASN A 107 -10.10 4.76 -15.49
N THR A 108 -9.67 5.44 -16.54
CA THR A 108 -9.21 4.80 -17.79
C THR A 108 -7.93 4.01 -17.57
N ILE A 109 -6.97 4.56 -16.81
CA ILE A 109 -5.74 3.85 -16.44
C ILE A 109 -6.09 2.56 -15.69
N PHE A 110 -6.98 2.67 -14.69
CA PHE A 110 -7.40 1.51 -13.90
C PHE A 110 -8.17 0.48 -14.73
N LYS A 111 -9.09 0.91 -15.60
CA LYS A 111 -9.86 0.02 -16.47
C LYS A 111 -8.96 -0.82 -17.37
N ASN A 112 -8.00 -0.17 -18.03
CA ASN A 112 -7.03 -0.88 -18.88
C ASN A 112 -6.24 -1.92 -18.08
N TYR A 113 -5.88 -1.61 -16.84
CA TYR A 113 -5.19 -2.56 -15.97
C TYR A 113 -6.09 -3.73 -15.53
N LEU A 114 -7.34 -3.44 -15.16
CA LEU A 114 -8.33 -4.46 -14.79
C LEU A 114 -8.58 -5.43 -15.95
N ASP A 115 -8.72 -4.92 -17.18
CA ASP A 115 -8.92 -5.73 -18.37
C ASP A 115 -7.75 -6.71 -18.59
N GLN A 116 -6.51 -6.26 -18.38
CA GLN A 116 -5.34 -7.13 -18.45
C GLN A 116 -5.35 -8.23 -17.37
N ILE A 117 -5.73 -7.90 -16.13
CA ILE A 117 -5.87 -8.90 -15.06
C ILE A 117 -6.97 -9.90 -15.42
N ASN A 118 -8.10 -9.41 -15.90
CA ASN A 118 -9.25 -10.22 -16.30
C ASN A 118 -8.87 -11.26 -17.35
N ILE A 119 -8.13 -10.86 -18.38
CA ILE A 119 -7.62 -11.77 -19.41
C ILE A 119 -6.70 -12.84 -18.78
N LYS A 120 -5.75 -12.43 -17.92
CA LYS A 120 -4.82 -13.38 -17.27
C LYS A 120 -5.54 -14.43 -16.44
N ILE A 121 -6.52 -14.02 -15.63
CA ILE A 121 -7.28 -14.95 -14.79
C ILE A 121 -8.20 -15.81 -15.65
N ALA A 122 -8.86 -15.25 -16.67
CA ALA A 122 -9.71 -16.02 -17.58
C ALA A 122 -8.93 -17.12 -18.31
N GLN A 123 -7.69 -16.86 -18.73
CA GLN A 123 -6.81 -17.84 -19.36
C GLN A 123 -6.41 -18.98 -18.42
N GLU A 124 -6.12 -18.68 -17.15
CA GLU A 124 -5.77 -19.68 -16.13
C GLU A 124 -6.94 -20.62 -15.81
N TYR A 125 -8.17 -20.10 -15.86
CA TYR A 125 -9.40 -20.84 -15.61
C TYR A 125 -10.24 -20.95 -16.90
N SER A 126 -9.58 -21.23 -18.03
CA SER A 126 -10.19 -21.21 -19.37
C SER A 126 -11.34 -22.20 -19.56
N ASN A 127 -11.36 -23.28 -18.77
CA ASN A 127 -12.47 -24.24 -18.73
C ASN A 127 -13.75 -23.65 -18.11
N VAL A 128 -13.66 -22.55 -17.37
CA VAL A 128 -14.78 -21.83 -16.75
C VAL A 128 -15.09 -20.54 -17.50
N TYR A 129 -14.07 -19.81 -17.95
CA TYR A 129 -14.20 -18.51 -18.61
C TYR A 129 -13.98 -18.60 -20.11
N VAL A 130 -14.86 -19.31 -20.81
CA VAL A 130 -14.76 -19.47 -22.28
C VAL A 130 -15.08 -18.17 -23.01
N ASN A 131 -16.14 -17.47 -22.59
CA ASN A 131 -16.65 -16.23 -23.19
C ASN A 131 -17.05 -15.19 -22.13
N SER A 132 -16.41 -15.25 -20.96
CA SER A 132 -16.72 -14.39 -19.83
C SER A 132 -15.44 -14.01 -19.11
N TYR A 133 -15.54 -12.99 -18.24
CA TYR A 133 -14.43 -12.57 -17.41
C TYR A 133 -14.77 -12.73 -15.92
N PRO A 134 -13.78 -13.00 -15.07
CA PRO A 134 -13.98 -13.22 -13.65
C PRO A 134 -14.34 -11.94 -12.89
N LEU A 135 -13.84 -10.79 -13.31
CA LEU A 135 -13.97 -9.53 -12.57
C LEU A 135 -14.88 -8.54 -13.31
N THR A 136 -15.78 -7.91 -12.56
CA THR A 136 -16.59 -6.79 -13.02
C THR A 136 -16.40 -5.59 -12.10
N TRP A 137 -16.07 -4.43 -12.65
CA TRP A 137 -15.97 -3.18 -11.89
C TRP A 137 -17.31 -2.44 -11.89
N ASN A 138 -17.80 -2.10 -10.70
CA ASN A 138 -19.06 -1.37 -10.50
C ASN A 138 -18.79 0.13 -10.36
N LEU A 139 -18.56 0.81 -11.49
CA LEU A 139 -18.16 2.23 -11.53
C LEU A 139 -19.10 3.15 -10.75
N GLU A 140 -20.42 2.92 -10.83
CA GLU A 140 -21.45 3.71 -10.17
C GLU A 140 -21.38 3.69 -8.63
N LYS A 141 -20.68 2.70 -8.06
CA LYS A 141 -20.50 2.55 -6.61
C LYS A 141 -19.15 3.09 -6.13
N ASN A 142 -18.36 3.71 -7.00
CA ASN A 142 -17.07 4.24 -6.61
C ASN A 142 -17.22 5.48 -5.75
N ILE A 143 -16.30 5.65 -4.81
CA ILE A 143 -16.19 6.87 -4.01
C ILE A 143 -14.81 7.47 -4.28
N SER A 144 -14.81 8.71 -4.75
CA SER A 144 -13.61 9.51 -4.98
C SER A 144 -13.39 10.46 -3.81
N THR A 145 -12.19 10.46 -3.22
CA THR A 145 -11.84 11.35 -2.11
C THR A 145 -10.52 12.04 -2.40
N LEU A 146 -10.48 13.36 -2.21
CA LEU A 146 -9.25 14.14 -2.21
C LEU A 146 -8.80 14.36 -0.77
N ASN A 147 -7.50 14.25 -0.54
CA ASN A 147 -6.86 14.54 0.73
C ASN A 147 -5.68 15.48 0.53
N PHE A 148 -5.63 16.53 1.34
CA PHE A 148 -4.59 17.54 1.33
C PHE A 148 -3.23 16.93 1.63
N ILE A 149 -2.22 17.31 0.84
CA ILE A 149 -0.81 17.00 1.13
C ILE A 149 -0.16 18.31 1.59
N ASN A 150 0.30 18.35 2.83
CA ASN A 150 1.03 19.50 3.34
C ASN A 150 2.47 19.51 2.81
N LEU A 151 2.71 20.26 1.74
CA LEU A 151 4.04 20.39 1.13
C LEU A 151 5.05 21.11 2.03
N GLU A 152 4.60 22.01 2.92
CA GLU A 152 5.47 22.68 3.88
C GLU A 152 6.02 21.69 4.91
N ASP A 153 5.18 20.78 5.42
CA ASP A 153 5.63 19.74 6.34
C ASP A 153 6.66 18.81 5.66
N LEU A 154 6.45 18.47 4.38
CA LEU A 154 7.43 17.68 3.61
C LEU A 154 8.75 18.43 3.41
N HIS A 155 8.68 19.73 3.14
CA HIS A 155 9.85 20.58 3.02
C HIS A 155 10.62 20.66 4.34
N ASN A 156 9.92 20.78 5.47
CA ASN A 156 10.56 20.78 6.78
C ASN A 156 11.30 19.47 7.07
N LEU A 157 10.78 18.34 6.58
CA LEU A 157 11.46 17.04 6.68
C LEU A 157 12.72 16.96 5.80
N ASN A 158 12.70 17.59 4.62
CA ASN A 158 13.81 17.59 3.67
C ASN A 158 13.99 19.00 3.03
N PRO A 159 14.65 19.94 3.73
CA PRO A 159 14.77 21.33 3.27
C PRO A 159 15.55 21.50 1.97
N GLY A 160 16.32 20.48 1.57
CA GLY A 160 17.05 20.44 0.30
C GLY A 160 16.15 20.31 -0.94
N VAL A 161 14.89 19.92 -0.77
CA VAL A 161 13.92 19.77 -1.86
C VAL A 161 12.99 20.99 -1.90
N GLY A 162 13.14 21.82 -2.94
CA GLY A 162 12.32 23.02 -3.10
C GLY A 162 10.88 22.72 -3.46
N ILE A 163 9.91 23.41 -2.85
CA ILE A 163 8.47 23.23 -3.09
C ILE A 163 7.83 24.29 -3.99
N ASP A 164 8.61 25.24 -4.50
CA ASP A 164 8.08 26.32 -5.34
C ASP A 164 7.35 25.77 -6.57
N GLY A 165 6.11 26.25 -6.74
CA GLY A 165 5.21 25.85 -7.83
C GLY A 165 4.73 24.40 -7.76
N LEU A 166 5.09 23.63 -6.73
CA LEU A 166 4.67 22.24 -6.55
C LEU A 166 3.19 22.22 -6.12
N LYS A 167 2.41 21.38 -6.80
CA LYS A 167 1.01 21.12 -6.45
C LYS A 167 0.83 19.62 -6.32
N ALA A 168 0.29 19.19 -5.18
CA ALA A 168 0.08 17.78 -4.90
C ALA A 168 -1.21 17.59 -4.10
N VAL A 169 -1.93 16.52 -4.39
CA VAL A 169 -3.08 16.08 -3.62
C VAL A 169 -3.17 14.55 -3.67
N ASN A 170 -3.58 13.93 -2.58
CA ASN A 170 -3.80 12.49 -2.54
C ASN A 170 -5.24 12.20 -3.02
N TYR A 171 -5.37 11.49 -4.13
CA TYR A 171 -6.63 11.02 -4.68
C TYR A 171 -6.85 9.55 -4.29
N GLN A 172 -7.88 9.30 -3.49
CA GLN A 172 -8.33 7.97 -3.11
C GLN A 172 -9.53 7.56 -3.94
N LEU A 173 -9.39 6.46 -4.68
CA LEU A 173 -10.46 5.83 -5.43
C LEU A 173 -10.87 4.53 -4.74
N ASN A 174 -12.00 4.57 -4.04
CA ASN A 174 -12.61 3.40 -3.43
C ASN A 174 -13.48 2.71 -4.46
N ILE A 175 -13.01 1.57 -4.98
CA ILE A 175 -13.77 0.79 -5.96
C ILE A 175 -14.60 -0.30 -5.30
N ASN A 176 -15.69 -0.65 -5.97
CA ASN A 176 -16.42 -1.89 -5.72
C ASN A 176 -16.28 -2.79 -6.94
N TYR A 177 -15.80 -4.01 -6.75
CA TYR A 177 -15.67 -4.99 -7.83
C TYR A 177 -16.27 -6.34 -7.43
N THR A 178 -16.75 -7.05 -8.43
CA THR A 178 -17.38 -8.35 -8.29
C THR A 178 -16.44 -9.40 -8.86
N VAL A 179 -16.24 -10.50 -8.14
CA VAL A 179 -15.55 -11.70 -8.63
C VAL A 179 -16.59 -12.80 -8.80
N LYS A 180 -16.66 -13.40 -9.99
CA LYS A 180 -17.57 -14.51 -10.28
C LYS A 180 -16.78 -15.76 -10.64
N TYR A 181 -17.13 -16.90 -10.06
CA TYR A 181 -16.62 -18.21 -10.45
C TYR A 181 -17.79 -19.21 -10.49
N LYS A 182 -18.12 -19.70 -11.68
CA LYS A 182 -19.36 -20.46 -11.96
C LYS A 182 -20.60 -19.69 -11.45
N GLU A 183 -21.38 -20.29 -10.55
CA GLU A 183 -22.58 -19.68 -9.95
C GLU A 183 -22.28 -18.86 -8.68
N ILE A 184 -21.05 -18.86 -8.20
CA ILE A 184 -20.68 -18.17 -6.95
C ILE A 184 -20.11 -16.79 -7.27
N THR A 185 -20.54 -15.79 -6.50
CA THR A 185 -20.13 -14.40 -6.65
C THR A 185 -19.61 -13.84 -5.33
N SER A 186 -18.62 -12.96 -5.38
CA SER A 186 -18.10 -12.22 -4.23
C SER A 186 -18.04 -10.73 -4.58
N ILE A 187 -18.51 -9.89 -3.65
CA ILE A 187 -18.43 -8.44 -3.79
C ILE A 187 -17.29 -7.97 -2.90
N ASN A 188 -16.38 -7.22 -3.49
CA ASN A 188 -15.13 -6.81 -2.87
C ASN A 188 -14.94 -5.31 -3.01
N LYS A 189 -14.22 -4.74 -2.05
CA LYS A 189 -13.82 -3.34 -2.05
C LYS A 189 -12.31 -3.25 -2.07
N PHE A 190 -11.80 -2.25 -2.79
CA PHE A 190 -10.38 -1.93 -2.78
C PHE A 190 -10.19 -0.42 -2.89
N THR A 191 -9.25 0.12 -2.14
CA THR A 191 -8.91 1.54 -2.18
C THR A 191 -7.59 1.73 -2.90
N PHE A 192 -7.62 2.42 -4.03
CA PHE A 192 -6.42 2.93 -4.67
C PHE A 192 -6.11 4.32 -4.12
N SER A 193 -4.85 4.58 -3.77
CA SER A 193 -4.38 5.90 -3.35
C SER A 193 -3.30 6.36 -4.33
N PHE A 194 -3.54 7.48 -4.99
CA PHE A 194 -2.63 8.08 -5.96
C PHE A 194 -2.23 9.48 -5.50
N ILE A 195 -0.99 9.88 -5.76
CA ILE A 195 -0.57 11.26 -5.62
C ILE A 195 -0.73 11.94 -6.97
N VAL A 196 -1.72 12.82 -7.09
CA VAL A 196 -1.90 13.68 -8.26
C VAL A 196 -0.96 14.86 -8.11
N ILE A 197 -0.08 15.08 -9.09
CA ILE A 197 1.04 16.01 -8.95
C ILE A 197 1.54 16.57 -10.28
N ASN A 198 2.02 17.82 -10.26
CA ASN A 198 2.58 18.49 -11.44
C ASN A 198 4.10 18.28 -11.64
N ASN A 199 4.80 17.72 -10.67
CA ASN A 199 6.21 17.31 -10.78
C ASN A 199 6.47 16.04 -9.96
N PRO A 200 6.27 14.84 -10.53
CA PRO A 200 6.48 13.58 -9.83
C PRO A 200 7.90 13.40 -9.29
N ASP A 201 8.91 13.95 -9.96
CA ASP A 201 10.31 13.76 -9.58
C ASP A 201 10.65 14.47 -8.27
N LYS A 202 10.02 15.62 -7.98
CA LYS A 202 10.17 16.27 -6.67
C LYS A 202 9.63 15.43 -5.51
N ILE A 203 8.46 14.78 -5.66
CA ILE A 203 7.95 13.90 -4.60
C ILE A 203 8.78 12.62 -4.48
N LYS A 204 9.27 12.05 -5.58
CA LYS A 204 10.23 10.95 -5.52
C LYS A 204 11.51 11.36 -4.79
N GLN A 205 11.99 12.59 -4.98
CA GLN A 205 13.13 13.13 -4.26
C GLN A 205 12.83 13.23 -2.75
N PHE A 206 11.69 13.79 -2.34
CA PHE A 206 11.26 13.80 -0.94
C PHE A 206 11.26 12.39 -0.32
N GLN A 207 10.67 11.41 -1.01
CA GLN A 207 10.65 10.03 -0.55
C GLN A 207 12.07 9.45 -0.43
N THR A 208 12.91 9.67 -1.44
CA THR A 208 14.28 9.16 -1.49
C THR A 208 15.13 9.74 -0.36
N GLU A 209 15.06 11.05 -0.14
CA GLU A 209 15.84 11.73 0.90
C GLU A 209 15.40 11.31 2.30
N SER A 210 14.08 11.19 2.53
CA SER A 210 13.57 10.72 3.82
C SER A 210 13.88 9.25 4.09
N MET A 211 13.80 8.39 3.06
CA MET A 211 14.25 7.01 3.17
C MET A 211 15.76 6.93 3.44
N ALA A 212 16.58 7.76 2.78
CA ALA A 212 18.02 7.80 3.01
C ALA A 212 18.37 8.25 4.43
N LYS A 213 17.66 9.28 4.95
CA LYS A 213 17.84 9.79 6.32
C LYS A 213 17.56 8.71 7.36
N LEU A 214 16.43 8.00 7.22
CA LEU A 214 16.10 6.91 8.13
C LEU A 214 17.06 5.72 7.95
N SER A 215 17.35 5.32 6.72
CA SER A 215 18.23 4.18 6.45
C SER A 215 19.62 4.39 7.05
N ARG A 216 20.18 5.59 6.95
CA ARG A 216 21.48 5.94 7.56
C ARG A 216 21.45 5.77 9.08
N ASN A 217 20.37 6.17 9.74
CA ASN A 217 20.24 6.04 11.19
C ASN A 217 19.97 4.59 11.63
N ILE A 218 19.22 3.81 10.86
CA ILE A 218 19.10 2.36 11.07
C ILE A 218 20.47 1.70 10.93
N MET A 219 21.26 2.04 9.90
CA MET A 219 22.62 1.52 9.73
C MET A 219 23.51 1.89 10.91
N LYS A 220 23.45 3.14 11.38
CA LYS A 220 24.21 3.62 12.54
C LYS A 220 23.90 2.81 13.80
N TYR A 221 22.64 2.45 14.02
CA TYR A 221 22.23 1.59 15.13
C TYR A 221 22.93 0.24 15.07
N PHE A 222 22.93 -0.42 13.90
CA PHE A 222 23.54 -1.74 13.73
C PHE A 222 25.07 -1.72 13.60
N SER A 223 25.69 -0.59 13.27
CA SER A 223 27.14 -0.45 13.18
C SER A 223 27.80 -0.03 14.50
N GLY A 224 27.02 0.37 15.50
CA GLY A 224 27.51 1.01 16.72
C GLY A 224 28.26 0.05 17.65
N GLU A 225 27.64 -1.08 18.01
CA GLU A 225 28.19 -2.12 18.88
C GLU A 225 27.48 -3.46 18.58
N ASP A 226 28.15 -4.59 18.85
CA ASP A 226 27.52 -5.90 18.79
C ASP A 226 26.34 -5.99 19.77
N ILE A 227 25.21 -6.57 19.34
CA ILE A 227 24.10 -6.87 20.24
C ILE A 227 24.50 -8.06 21.10
N ILE A 228 24.99 -7.79 22.31
CA ILE A 228 25.44 -8.81 23.27
C ILE A 228 24.27 -9.19 24.20
N ILE A 229 23.63 -10.33 23.90
CA ILE A 229 22.41 -10.83 24.57
C ILE A 229 22.62 -11.09 26.07
N ASP A 230 23.77 -11.60 26.49
CA ASP A 230 24.04 -12.02 27.86
C ASP A 230 24.48 -10.88 28.80
N LYS A 231 24.63 -9.67 28.29
CA LYS A 231 25.06 -8.48 29.07
C LYS A 231 24.02 -7.38 29.17
N ASN A 232 22.94 -7.47 28.41
CA ASN A 232 21.88 -6.46 28.41
C ASN A 232 20.62 -7.01 29.12
N PRO A 233 20.17 -6.38 30.23
CA PRO A 233 18.97 -6.80 30.98
C PRO A 233 17.69 -6.90 30.13
N ASN A 234 17.59 -6.15 29.04
CA ASN A 234 16.44 -6.23 28.13
C ASN A 234 16.30 -7.61 27.46
N TYR A 235 17.40 -8.36 27.38
CA TYR A 235 17.47 -9.69 26.77
C TYR A 235 17.41 -10.81 27.82
N GLN A 236 17.26 -10.46 29.10
CA GLN A 236 17.33 -11.39 30.22
C GLN A 236 16.43 -12.60 30.06
N ARG A 237 15.19 -12.35 29.64
CA ARG A 237 14.20 -13.38 29.40
C ARG A 237 14.63 -14.42 28.37
N LEU A 238 15.40 -14.03 27.35
CA LEU A 238 15.84 -14.96 26.30
C LEU A 238 16.81 -16.02 26.85
N TYR A 239 17.73 -15.63 27.73
CA TYR A 239 18.66 -16.58 28.33
C TYR A 239 18.08 -17.28 29.56
N ASP A 240 17.25 -16.61 30.37
CA ASP A 240 16.60 -17.21 31.55
C ASP A 240 15.58 -18.29 31.15
N GLU A 241 14.84 -18.09 30.07
CA GLU A 241 13.84 -19.05 29.58
C GLU A 241 14.42 -20.05 28.56
N PHE A 242 15.74 -20.00 28.28
CA PHE A 242 16.39 -20.73 27.18
C PHE A 242 15.63 -20.59 25.84
N ASP A 243 15.01 -19.42 25.61
CA ASP A 243 14.35 -19.04 24.36
C ASP A 243 15.38 -18.61 23.30
N ILE A 244 16.42 -19.42 23.18
CA ILE A 244 17.54 -19.29 22.24
C ILE A 244 17.42 -20.39 21.17
N ASN A 245 16.21 -20.86 20.91
CA ASN A 245 15.99 -21.92 19.94
C ASN A 245 16.02 -21.36 18.52
N TYR A 246 17.19 -21.42 17.91
CA TYR A 246 17.49 -20.96 16.56
C TYR A 246 16.68 -21.64 15.43
N SER A 247 15.81 -22.61 15.73
CA SER A 247 14.98 -23.31 14.74
C SER A 247 13.59 -22.69 14.52
N CYS A 248 13.15 -21.77 15.37
CA CYS A 248 11.82 -21.14 15.30
C CYS A 248 11.93 -19.63 15.07
N ALA A 249 10.91 -19.04 14.43
CA ALA A 249 10.82 -17.60 14.17
C ALA A 249 11.19 -16.79 15.42
N HIS A 250 12.16 -15.89 15.29
CA HIS A 250 12.81 -15.17 16.40
C HIS A 250 11.96 -14.03 16.97
N ILE A 251 10.66 -14.25 17.18
CA ILE A 251 9.69 -13.19 17.47
C ILE A 251 10.07 -12.39 18.73
N ASN A 252 10.50 -13.05 19.81
CA ASN A 252 10.86 -12.35 21.04
C ASN A 252 12.14 -11.51 20.88
N LEU A 253 13.15 -12.05 20.20
CA LEU A 253 14.37 -11.30 19.86
C LEU A 253 14.08 -10.14 18.89
N ASP A 254 13.29 -10.38 17.84
CA ASP A 254 12.85 -9.36 16.89
C ASP A 254 12.12 -8.22 17.60
N ASN A 255 11.20 -8.53 18.53
CA ASN A 255 10.45 -7.54 19.29
C ASN A 255 11.37 -6.68 20.20
N ILE A 256 12.35 -7.30 20.86
CA ILE A 256 13.33 -6.58 21.68
C ILE A 256 14.17 -5.66 20.80
N VAL A 257 14.76 -6.18 19.71
CA VAL A 257 15.58 -5.41 18.77
C VAL A 257 14.76 -4.28 18.11
N GLN A 258 13.50 -4.53 17.77
CA GLN A 258 12.58 -3.52 17.25
C GLN A 258 12.35 -2.40 18.26
N THR A 259 12.10 -2.75 19.52
CA THR A 259 11.87 -1.78 20.59
C THR A 259 13.11 -0.93 20.82
N GLU A 260 14.29 -1.54 20.87
CA GLU A 260 15.56 -0.81 21.03
C GLU A 260 15.86 0.09 19.82
N LEU A 261 15.64 -0.38 18.59
CA LEU A 261 15.78 0.43 17.37
C LEU A 261 14.82 1.62 17.37
N ILE A 262 13.54 1.42 17.68
CA ILE A 262 12.55 2.50 17.74
C ILE A 262 12.95 3.52 18.80
N ASN A 263 13.39 3.07 19.97
CA ASN A 263 13.86 3.96 21.03
C ASN A 263 15.12 4.73 20.63
N PHE A 264 16.04 4.09 19.90
CA PHE A 264 17.23 4.76 19.35
C PHE A 264 16.84 5.86 18.35
N LEU A 265 15.96 5.54 17.39
CA LEU A 265 15.50 6.49 16.37
C LEU A 265 14.71 7.65 16.97
N ASN A 266 13.89 7.40 17.99
CA ASN A 266 13.11 8.44 18.69
C ASN A 266 13.98 9.39 19.53
N LYS A 267 15.21 9.00 19.89
CA LYS A 267 16.17 9.86 20.59
C LYS A 267 16.93 10.79 19.65
N ASP A 268 16.95 10.50 18.35
CA ASP A 268 17.59 11.35 17.36
C ASP A 268 16.69 12.57 17.07
N THR A 269 17.14 13.73 17.51
CA THR A 269 16.42 14.99 17.34
C THR A 269 16.15 15.30 15.87
N ASP A 270 17.05 14.90 14.96
CA ASP A 270 16.90 15.12 13.53
C ASP A 270 15.80 14.25 12.91
N LEU A 271 15.40 13.17 13.59
CA LEU A 271 14.33 12.29 13.15
C LEU A 271 12.98 12.58 13.81
N THR A 272 12.91 13.47 14.79
CA THR A 272 11.68 13.72 15.59
C THR A 272 10.43 13.88 14.71
N ASP A 273 10.50 14.75 13.70
CA ASP A 273 9.35 14.98 12.83
C ASP A 273 9.10 13.84 11.85
N LEU A 274 10.16 13.15 11.41
CA LEU A 274 10.04 11.99 10.54
C LEU A 274 9.33 10.83 11.25
N MET A 275 9.72 10.55 12.50
CA MET A 275 9.23 9.44 13.30
C MET A 275 7.73 9.56 13.63
N LYS A 276 7.16 10.77 13.65
CA LYS A 276 5.71 10.98 13.76
C LYS A 276 4.93 10.37 12.59
N HIS A 277 5.58 10.10 11.47
CA HIS A 277 4.98 9.59 10.24
C HIS A 277 5.44 8.17 9.89
N VAL A 278 6.37 7.57 10.65
CA VAL A 278 6.84 6.20 10.40
C VAL A 278 5.88 5.20 11.03
N THR A 279 5.44 4.23 10.24
CA THR A 279 4.70 3.05 10.70
C THR A 279 5.50 1.78 10.42
N TRP A 280 5.40 0.81 11.33
CA TRP A 280 6.08 -0.48 11.24
C TRP A 280 5.09 -1.55 10.75
N ASN A 281 5.59 -2.52 10.00
CA ASN A 281 4.79 -3.66 9.55
C ASN A 281 5.07 -4.84 10.48
N ASP A 282 4.08 -5.17 11.32
CA ASP A 282 4.17 -6.23 12.32
C ASP A 282 4.37 -7.64 11.71
N ASP A 283 4.06 -7.83 10.42
CA ASP A 283 4.22 -9.10 9.72
C ASP A 283 5.65 -9.37 9.21
N LYS A 284 6.62 -8.47 9.49
CA LYS A 284 8.00 -8.57 8.99
C LYS A 284 9.03 -8.54 10.11
N SER A 285 9.77 -9.64 10.24
CA SER A 285 10.96 -9.76 11.10
C SER A 285 12.02 -8.71 10.74
N ILE A 286 12.51 -7.99 11.75
CA ILE A 286 13.57 -6.98 11.59
C ILE A 286 14.90 -7.63 11.28
N LEU A 287 15.20 -8.80 11.85
CA LEU A 287 16.42 -9.53 11.54
C LEU A 287 16.46 -10.01 10.08
N THR A 288 15.31 -10.13 9.42
CA THR A 288 15.24 -10.39 7.97
C THR A 288 15.53 -9.12 7.13
N LEU A 289 15.31 -7.92 7.67
CA LEU A 289 15.52 -6.64 6.97
C LEU A 289 17.00 -6.29 6.77
N LEU A 290 17.90 -6.73 7.65
CA LEU A 290 19.36 -6.54 7.53
C LEU A 290 19.90 -7.09 6.20
N SER A 291 19.40 -8.25 5.75
CA SER A 291 19.79 -8.85 4.46
C SER A 291 19.33 -8.04 3.23
N GLY A 292 18.30 -7.20 3.37
CA GLY A 292 17.74 -6.42 2.26
C GLY A 292 18.23 -4.97 2.17
N ALA A 293 18.83 -4.43 3.23
CA ALA A 293 19.46 -3.11 3.27
C ALA A 293 20.91 -3.12 2.73
N LEU A 294 21.53 -4.31 2.68
CA LEU A 294 22.92 -4.55 2.29
C LEU A 294 23.12 -4.95 0.82
N ASN A 295 22.07 -4.97 -0.02
CA ASN A 295 22.24 -5.25 -1.45
C ASN A 295 22.74 -4.01 -2.20
N ASP A 296 23.98 -4.09 -2.69
CA ASP A 296 24.79 -3.39 -3.73
C ASP A 296 24.39 -2.01 -4.31
N ALA A 297 23.16 -1.53 -4.17
CA ALA A 297 22.75 -0.19 -4.64
C ALA A 297 23.03 0.93 -3.62
N THR A 298 23.30 0.60 -2.36
CA THR A 298 23.64 1.55 -1.28
C THR A 298 25.12 1.53 -0.88
N SER A 299 25.91 0.59 -1.42
CA SER A 299 27.34 0.43 -1.13
C SER A 299 28.26 1.26 -2.04
N ASP A 300 27.75 1.84 -3.12
CA ASP A 300 28.63 2.46 -4.14
C ASP A 300 29.09 3.90 -3.84
N LYS A 301 29.00 4.34 -2.59
CA LYS A 301 29.71 5.52 -2.09
C LYS A 301 30.24 5.28 -0.69
N TRP A 302 31.31 4.50 -0.61
CA TRP A 302 32.34 4.62 0.42
C TRP A 302 33.46 5.50 -0.13
#